data_AF-A0A948W5A0-F1
#
_entry.id   AF-A0A948W5A0-F1
#
_cell.length_a   1.000
_cell.length_b   1.000
_cell.length_c   1.000
_cell.angle_alpha   90.00
_cell.angle_beta   90.00
_cell.angle_gamma   90.00
#
_symmetry.space_group_name_H-M   'P 1'
#
loop_
_entity.id
_entity.type
_entity.pdbx_description
1 polymer ?
#
loop_
_entity_poly.entity_id
_entity_poly.type
_entity_poly.pdbx_seq_one_letter_code
_entity_poly.pdbx_strand_id
1 'polypeptide(L)'
;MAYAYRLSGNFTEGITHATRAVDQFRLCASFWNEAIAHWFLAELYYDNQNQELAYIELEKAVKILERLDKDACIEGHYLYRKKCQEVLKQLYRLLEDLPEWKRRCALPSPAIINAPQAQAISQLLSSPDIQINIPGDVRTSNQIQPATINVPVDIKNLNQNKPINAPEINLPSTPQSDTSIHVNAISPNQPSTLPKLSLTIGETIFVLSEDALALHLGLPVVAMESTVITHGLPRPQNLTLAREMERVVRENGATPATVAVLDGKIHVGLTDAQLEQLANAENVRKISRRDFATAIVKKEYGGTTVAGTLFAAHKAGIKVFATGGIGGVHEVGTFDISTDLPALADTPMIVVCAGAKAILDLPATLEYLETMGVPVIGYQTDEFPAFYSAESGLPVSARLDTPQEVADFAKAHWELGLKSAVLVCQPPPAATALPRQAVEGVIQQARQEARQRNIYGQALTPFLLQRLNELTGGATLRANLDLLLNNARLGAQIACAYSTGLRQRAV
;
A
#
# COMPACT_ATOMS: atom_id res chain seq x y z
N MET A 1 -4.65 28.94 -11.70
CA MET A 1 -4.30 29.53 -13.01
C MET A 1 -5.23 30.67 -13.43
N ALA A 2 -6.52 30.45 -13.73
CA ALA A 2 -7.44 31.51 -14.18
C ALA A 2 -7.57 32.69 -13.18
N TYR A 3 -7.52 32.41 -11.88
CA TYR A 3 -7.54 33.41 -10.82
C TYR A 3 -6.23 34.22 -10.71
N ALA A 4 -5.07 33.56 -10.83
CA ALA A 4 -3.75 34.21 -10.79
C ALA A 4 -3.53 35.13 -12.01
N TYR A 5 -4.00 34.71 -13.20
CA TYR A 5 -3.96 35.52 -14.42
C TYR A 5 -4.80 36.80 -14.32
N ARG A 6 -5.96 36.74 -13.64
CA ARG A 6 -6.80 37.91 -13.39
C ARG A 6 -6.16 38.96 -12.47
N LEU A 7 -5.24 38.55 -11.59
CA LEU A 7 -4.62 39.43 -10.60
C LEU A 7 -3.33 40.08 -11.11
N SER A 8 -2.51 39.37 -11.88
CA SER A 8 -1.21 39.88 -12.35
C SER A 8 -1.29 40.68 -13.65
N GLY A 9 -2.31 40.46 -14.50
CA GLY A 9 -2.36 41.05 -15.85
C GLY A 9 -1.26 40.57 -16.79
N ASN A 10 -0.34 39.74 -16.30
CA ASN A 10 0.82 39.20 -16.99
C ASN A 10 0.77 37.66 -16.93
N PHE A 11 0.69 37.03 -18.09
CA PHE A 11 0.52 35.58 -18.25
C PHE A 11 1.69 34.78 -17.64
N THR A 12 2.92 35.28 -17.78
CA THR A 12 4.13 34.63 -17.28
C THR A 12 4.18 34.65 -15.75
N GLU A 13 3.87 35.80 -15.14
CA GLU A 13 3.75 35.90 -13.67
C GLU A 13 2.58 35.07 -13.13
N GLY A 14 1.46 35.00 -13.87
CA GLY A 14 0.32 34.16 -13.53
C GLY A 14 0.64 32.66 -13.52
N ILE A 15 1.52 32.21 -14.43
CA ILE A 15 2.05 30.83 -14.44
C ILE A 15 2.98 30.63 -13.25
N THR A 16 3.93 31.52 -12.99
CA THR A 16 4.84 31.39 -11.84
C THR A 16 4.08 31.35 -10.51
N HIS A 17 3.05 32.19 -10.34
CA HIS A 17 2.18 32.16 -9.17
C HIS A 17 1.35 30.86 -9.09
N ALA A 18 0.87 30.34 -10.22
CA ALA A 18 0.14 29.07 -10.24
C ALA A 18 1.02 27.86 -9.94
N THR A 19 2.25 27.81 -10.46
CA THR A 19 3.22 26.75 -10.19
C THR A 19 3.63 26.78 -8.72
N ARG A 20 3.97 27.97 -8.18
CA ARG A 20 4.23 28.13 -6.74
C ARG A 20 3.05 27.68 -5.88
N ALA A 21 1.83 28.03 -6.26
CA ALA A 21 0.63 27.56 -5.55
C ALA A 21 0.52 26.02 -5.61
N VAL A 22 0.76 25.38 -6.76
CA VAL A 22 0.72 23.91 -6.90
C VAL A 22 1.80 23.24 -6.04
N ASP A 23 3.02 23.77 -6.02
CA ASP A 23 4.11 23.24 -5.20
C ASP A 23 3.83 23.43 -3.70
N GLN A 24 3.23 24.56 -3.32
CA GLN A 24 2.73 24.81 -1.95
C GLN A 24 1.58 23.87 -1.59
N PHE A 25 0.67 23.56 -2.52
CA PHE A 25 -0.38 22.56 -2.30
C PHE A 25 0.20 21.17 -2.03
N ARG A 26 1.26 20.79 -2.76
CA ARG A 26 1.98 19.53 -2.55
C ARG A 26 2.69 19.52 -1.19
N LEU A 27 3.32 20.62 -0.82
CA LEU A 27 3.98 20.78 0.48
C LEU A 27 2.97 20.75 1.65
N CYS A 28 1.82 21.42 1.51
CA CYS A 28 0.74 21.33 2.50
C CYS A 28 0.23 19.90 2.62
N ALA A 29 0.05 19.20 1.49
CA ALA A 29 -0.36 17.80 1.49
C ALA A 29 0.67 16.88 2.16
N SER A 30 1.98 17.12 2.01
CA SER A 30 3.01 16.34 2.70
C SER A 30 2.96 16.53 4.21
N PHE A 31 2.81 17.77 4.70
CA PHE A 31 2.64 18.03 6.14
C PHE A 31 1.37 17.38 6.71
N TRP A 32 0.26 17.42 5.96
CA TRP A 32 -0.96 16.71 6.36
C TRP A 32 -0.76 15.19 6.43
N ASN A 33 -0.10 14.60 5.44
CA ASN A 33 0.17 13.16 5.42
C ASN A 33 1.07 12.75 6.59
N GLU A 34 2.08 13.56 6.91
CA GLU A 34 2.98 13.32 8.04
C GLU A 34 2.25 13.44 9.38
N ALA A 35 1.39 14.46 9.55
CA ALA A 35 0.56 14.59 10.75
C ALA A 35 -0.44 13.43 10.91
N ILE A 36 -1.03 12.97 9.81
CA ILE A 36 -1.94 11.81 9.79
C ILE A 36 -1.21 10.53 10.17
N ALA A 37 0.02 10.33 9.68
CA ALA A 37 0.86 9.20 10.05
C ALA A 37 1.12 9.15 11.56
N HIS A 38 1.51 10.28 12.15
CA HIS A 38 1.72 10.40 13.58
C HIS A 38 0.42 10.22 14.39
N TRP A 39 -0.71 10.68 13.89
CA TRP A 39 -2.02 10.40 14.47
C TRP A 39 -2.34 8.89 14.53
N PHE A 40 -2.13 8.17 13.42
CA PHE A 40 -2.39 6.73 13.38
C PHE A 40 -1.46 5.94 14.32
N LEU A 41 -0.18 6.34 14.40
CA LEU A 41 0.73 5.75 15.38
C LEU A 41 0.27 6.04 16.81
N ALA A 42 -0.27 7.23 17.08
CA ALA A 42 -0.81 7.56 18.37
C ALA A 42 -2.02 6.67 18.75
N GLU A 43 -2.94 6.45 17.81
CA GLU A 43 -4.09 5.56 17.98
C GLU A 43 -3.65 4.11 18.22
N LEU A 44 -2.72 3.61 17.42
CA LEU A 44 -2.15 2.27 17.57
C LEU A 44 -1.47 2.08 18.94
N TYR A 45 -0.67 3.03 19.39
CA TYR A 45 -0.04 2.96 20.71
C TYR A 45 -1.06 3.04 21.84
N TYR A 46 -2.10 3.86 21.69
CA TYR A 46 -3.16 3.98 22.67
C TYR A 46 -3.94 2.67 22.83
N ASP A 47 -4.32 2.04 21.71
CA ASP A 47 -5.03 0.75 21.70
C ASP A 47 -4.19 -0.39 22.29
N ASN A 48 -2.87 -0.31 22.15
CA ASN A 48 -1.92 -1.22 22.79
C ASN A 48 -1.54 -0.84 24.24
N GLN A 49 -2.31 0.04 24.87
CA GLN A 49 -2.10 0.54 26.24
C GLN A 49 -0.74 1.22 26.47
N ASN A 50 -0.07 1.69 25.41
CA ASN A 50 1.17 2.45 25.48
C ASN A 50 0.90 3.96 25.36
N GLN A 51 0.35 4.53 26.44
CA GLN A 51 -0.09 5.92 26.48
C GLN A 51 1.05 6.93 26.29
N GLU A 52 2.28 6.58 26.68
CA GLU A 52 3.46 7.45 26.54
C GLU A 52 3.87 7.61 25.08
N LEU A 53 3.96 6.51 24.32
CA LEU A 53 4.24 6.59 22.88
C LEU A 53 3.06 7.20 22.12
N ALA A 54 1.83 6.91 22.54
CA ALA A 54 0.64 7.54 21.95
C ALA A 54 0.73 9.06 22.04
N TYR A 55 1.12 9.57 23.21
CA TYR A 55 1.32 10.99 23.46
C TYR A 55 2.45 11.58 22.61
N ILE A 56 3.62 10.93 22.55
CA ILE A 56 4.77 11.40 21.77
C ILE A 56 4.40 11.57 20.29
N GLU A 57 3.68 10.60 19.73
CA GLU A 57 3.25 10.67 18.34
C GLU A 57 2.19 11.75 18.13
N LEU A 58 1.25 11.91 19.06
CA LEU A 58 0.25 12.98 18.99
C LEU A 58 0.89 14.38 19.10
N GLU A 59 1.92 14.55 19.93
CA GLU A 59 2.73 15.79 19.97
C GLU A 59 3.44 16.08 18.64
N LYS A 60 3.97 15.05 17.96
CA LYS A 60 4.61 15.23 16.64
C LYS A 60 3.58 15.69 15.61
N ALA A 61 2.40 15.07 15.58
CA ALA A 61 1.30 15.50 14.72
C ALA A 61 0.91 16.98 14.96
N VAL A 62 0.82 17.40 16.23
CA VAL A 62 0.55 18.79 16.60
C VAL A 62 1.67 19.72 16.12
N LYS A 63 2.95 19.40 16.37
CA LYS A 63 4.10 20.25 15.94
C LYS A 63 4.15 20.43 14.42
N ILE A 64 3.82 19.37 13.67
CA ILE A 64 3.74 19.41 12.21
C ILE A 64 2.61 20.35 11.75
N LEU A 65 1.43 20.24 12.36
CA LEU A 65 0.29 21.09 12.00
C LEU A 65 0.47 22.54 12.48
N GLU A 66 1.13 22.79 13.62
CA GLU A 66 1.52 24.14 14.06
C GLU A 66 2.47 24.79 13.06
N ARG A 67 3.44 24.02 12.55
CA ARG A 67 4.35 24.48 11.49
C ARG A 67 3.57 24.81 10.23
N LEU A 68 2.64 23.94 9.82
CA LEU A 68 1.77 24.17 8.69
C LEU A 68 0.89 25.43 8.87
N ASP A 69 0.33 25.68 10.07
CA ASP A 69 -0.47 26.88 10.36
C ASP A 69 0.38 28.16 10.26
N LYS A 70 1.63 28.12 10.76
CA LYS A 70 2.59 29.23 10.66
C LYS A 70 2.96 29.51 9.20
N ASP A 71 3.31 28.47 8.44
CA ASP A 71 3.72 28.60 7.05
C ASP A 71 2.54 29.02 6.15
N ALA A 72 1.33 28.49 6.39
CA ALA A 72 0.11 28.90 5.71
C ALA A 72 -0.30 30.36 6.01
N CYS A 73 0.14 30.93 7.13
CA CYS A 73 -0.09 32.33 7.51
C CYS A 73 0.72 33.32 6.65
N ILE A 74 1.85 32.89 6.08
CA ILE A 74 2.74 33.75 5.28
C ILE A 74 2.18 33.94 3.86
N GLU A 75 1.37 33.00 3.36
CA GLU A 75 1.04 32.91 1.93
C GLU A 75 -0.45 33.08 1.57
N GLY A 76 -1.30 33.46 2.53
CA GLY A 76 -2.68 33.89 2.26
C GLY A 76 -3.72 32.77 2.03
N HIS A 77 -3.42 31.53 2.44
CA HIS A 77 -4.31 30.37 2.25
C HIS A 77 -5.35 30.21 3.37
N TYR A 78 -6.26 31.18 3.48
CA TYR A 78 -7.26 31.30 4.56
C TYR A 78 -8.07 30.02 4.84
N LEU A 79 -8.47 29.28 3.80
CA LEU A 79 -9.31 28.08 3.96
C LEU A 79 -8.53 26.88 4.54
N TYR A 80 -7.27 26.69 4.16
CA TYR A 80 -6.40 25.64 4.71
C TYR A 80 -6.06 25.92 6.15
N ARG A 81 -5.70 27.17 6.44
CA ARG A 81 -5.42 27.65 7.78
C ARG A 81 -6.58 27.38 8.72
N LYS A 82 -7.80 27.75 8.31
CA LYS A 82 -9.02 27.51 9.11
C LYS A 82 -9.21 26.03 9.45
N LYS A 83 -9.06 25.13 8.47
CA LYS A 83 -9.15 23.68 8.71
C LYS A 83 -8.02 23.15 9.60
N CYS A 84 -6.78 23.62 9.39
CA CYS A 84 -5.63 23.25 10.21
C CYS A 84 -5.85 23.66 11.67
N GLN A 85 -6.35 24.86 11.92
CA GLN A 85 -6.69 25.35 13.26
C GLN A 85 -7.84 24.57 13.92
N GLU A 86 -8.85 24.15 13.14
CA GLU A 86 -9.93 23.29 13.62
C GLU A 86 -9.39 21.92 14.09
N VAL A 87 -8.48 21.31 13.33
CA VAL A 87 -7.83 20.04 13.70
C VAL A 87 -6.87 20.21 14.87
N LEU A 88 -6.02 21.25 14.87
CA LEU A 88 -5.14 21.56 16.00
C LEU A 88 -5.94 21.71 17.31
N LYS A 89 -7.07 22.43 17.28
CA LYS A 89 -7.95 22.58 18.45
C LYS A 89 -8.49 21.25 18.95
N GLN A 90 -8.74 20.30 18.06
CA GLN A 90 -9.18 18.96 18.43
C GLN A 90 -8.04 18.12 18.99
N LEU A 91 -6.84 18.18 18.40
CA LEU A 91 -5.65 17.49 18.89
C LEU A 91 -5.22 17.98 20.28
N TYR A 92 -5.26 19.30 20.53
CA TYR A 92 -4.97 19.82 21.87
C TYR A 92 -5.95 19.32 22.93
N ARG A 93 -7.25 19.20 22.60
CA ARG A 93 -8.23 18.60 23.52
C ARG A 93 -7.91 17.15 23.84
N LEU A 94 -7.44 16.39 22.85
CA LEU A 94 -7.03 15.00 23.05
C LEU A 94 -5.74 14.89 23.88
N LEU A 95 -4.79 15.81 23.70
CA LEU A 95 -3.63 15.94 24.61
C LEU A 95 -4.06 16.28 26.04
N GLU A 96 -5.09 17.10 26.21
CA GLU A 96 -5.65 17.47 27.52
C GLU A 96 -6.44 16.31 28.18
N ASP A 97 -7.11 15.48 27.38
CA ASP A 97 -7.96 14.36 27.83
C ASP A 97 -7.18 13.05 28.06
N LEU A 98 -5.93 12.92 27.58
CA LEU A 98 -5.05 11.80 27.93
C LEU A 98 -4.76 11.84 29.46
N PRO A 99 -5.10 10.79 30.23
CA PRO A 99 -5.12 10.88 31.69
C PRO A 99 -3.76 11.20 32.32
N GLU A 100 -3.74 12.21 33.21
CA GLU A 100 -2.69 12.52 34.20
C GLU A 100 -1.44 13.35 33.81
N TRP A 101 -1.57 14.37 32.96
CA TRP A 101 -0.57 15.46 32.91
C TRP A 101 -0.35 16.19 34.26
N LYS A 102 -1.28 16.11 35.23
CA LYS A 102 -1.19 16.90 36.49
C LYS A 102 -0.68 16.17 37.75
N ARG A 103 -0.26 14.90 37.69
CA ARG A 103 0.18 14.16 38.91
C ARG A 103 1.64 13.67 38.95
N ARG A 104 2.40 13.73 37.84
CA ARG A 104 3.73 13.07 37.79
C ARG A 104 4.88 13.88 37.19
N CYS A 105 4.72 15.19 36.97
CA CYS A 105 5.85 16.09 36.68
C CYS A 105 6.73 16.30 37.92
N ALA A 106 7.40 15.23 38.35
CA ALA A 106 8.50 15.19 39.31
C ALA A 106 9.42 13.99 39.02
N LEU A 107 10.05 13.99 37.81
CA LEU A 107 11.34 13.38 37.40
C LEU A 107 11.54 11.84 37.56
N PRO A 108 12.53 11.15 36.90
CA PRO A 108 13.31 11.40 35.68
C PRO A 108 13.19 10.25 34.62
N SER A 109 13.83 10.40 33.45
CA SER A 109 14.00 9.42 32.35
C SER A 109 14.95 8.24 32.70
N PRO A 110 15.11 7.15 31.91
CA PRO A 110 14.16 6.25 31.22
C PRO A 110 14.38 4.77 31.64
N ALA A 111 13.36 3.91 31.52
CA ALA A 111 13.53 2.45 31.51
C ALA A 111 12.75 1.84 30.34
N ILE A 112 13.49 1.47 29.30
CA ILE A 112 13.03 0.86 28.05
C ILE A 112 12.53 -0.57 28.34
N ILE A 113 11.32 -0.92 27.88
CA ILE A 113 10.87 -2.32 27.79
C ILE A 113 10.50 -2.68 26.34
N ASN A 114 11.09 -3.81 25.93
CA ASN A 114 11.17 -4.43 24.61
C ASN A 114 9.84 -4.68 23.86
N ALA A 115 9.73 -4.14 22.64
CA ALA A 115 9.02 -4.77 21.53
C ALA A 115 9.96 -4.78 20.31
N PRO A 116 10.21 -5.94 19.65
CA PRO A 116 11.22 -6.04 18.58
C PRO A 116 11.00 -5.06 17.42
N GLN A 117 9.75 -4.72 17.11
CA GLN A 117 9.39 -3.78 16.05
C GLN A 117 9.62 -2.30 16.45
N ALA A 118 9.35 -1.94 17.71
CA ALA A 118 9.60 -0.59 18.22
C ALA A 118 11.10 -0.33 18.41
N GLN A 119 11.86 -1.37 18.76
CA GLN A 119 13.32 -1.31 18.91
C GLN A 119 14.02 -1.15 17.55
N ALA A 120 13.50 -1.78 16.48
CA ALA A 120 13.99 -1.59 15.12
C ALA A 120 13.73 -0.16 14.60
N ILE A 121 12.56 0.42 14.89
CA ILE A 121 12.21 1.79 14.49
C ILE A 121 12.99 2.83 15.31
N SER A 122 13.15 2.60 16.62
CA SER A 122 13.92 3.50 17.51
C SER A 122 15.43 3.46 17.23
N GLN A 123 16.01 2.28 16.94
CA GLN A 123 17.42 2.17 16.52
C GLN A 123 17.68 2.84 15.17
N LEU A 124 16.71 2.84 14.25
CA LEU A 124 16.81 3.56 12.97
C LEU A 124 16.84 5.09 13.16
N LEU A 125 16.11 5.60 14.14
CA LEU A 125 15.95 7.03 14.40
C LEU A 125 17.01 7.61 15.37
N SER A 126 17.73 6.74 16.10
CA SER A 126 18.71 7.13 17.12
C SER A 126 20.17 6.97 16.69
N SER A 127 20.42 6.65 15.41
CA SER A 127 21.79 6.52 14.89
C SER A 127 22.48 7.89 14.90
N PRO A 128 23.68 8.02 15.51
CA PRO A 128 24.44 9.28 15.54
C PRO A 128 24.90 9.76 14.15
N ASP A 129 24.70 8.96 13.09
CA ASP A 129 24.98 9.32 11.70
C ASP A 129 23.88 10.19 11.05
N ILE A 130 22.79 10.52 11.75
CA ILE A 130 21.78 11.49 11.30
C ILE A 130 21.96 12.80 12.06
N GLN A 131 22.99 13.57 11.71
CA GLN A 131 22.95 15.02 11.96
C GLN A 131 22.07 15.68 10.90
N ILE A 132 20.83 16.00 11.26
CA ILE A 132 20.00 16.92 10.47
C ILE A 132 20.65 18.29 10.57
N ASN A 133 21.49 18.62 9.58
CA ASN A 133 22.05 19.95 9.45
C ASN A 133 20.93 20.85 8.90
N ILE A 134 20.25 21.55 9.79
CA ILE A 134 19.25 22.56 9.45
C ILE A 134 20.02 23.73 8.81
N PRO A 135 19.82 24.08 7.52
CA PRO A 135 20.41 25.28 6.97
C PRO A 135 19.74 26.47 7.67
N GLY A 136 20.49 27.12 8.55
CA GLY A 136 20.14 28.45 9.02
C GLY A 136 20.06 29.42 7.84
N ASP A 137 19.19 30.41 7.98
CA ASP A 137 18.99 31.54 7.07
C ASP A 137 20.20 31.87 6.18
N VAL A 138 20.10 31.62 4.87
CA VAL A 138 20.98 32.25 3.88
C VAL A 138 20.14 32.91 2.80
N ARG A 139 19.85 34.18 3.05
CA ARG A 139 19.76 35.17 1.97
C ARG A 139 21.12 35.18 1.25
N THR A 140 21.07 35.10 -0.08
CA THR A 140 22.12 35.49 -1.06
C THR A 140 23.48 34.76 -0.99
N SER A 141 23.78 33.97 -2.03
CA SER A 141 25.01 33.97 -2.85
C SER A 141 25.44 32.56 -3.30
N ASN A 142 26.06 32.52 -4.48
CA ASN A 142 26.40 31.35 -5.30
C ASN A 142 27.52 30.46 -4.71
N GLN A 143 27.49 29.19 -5.12
CA GLN A 143 28.55 28.15 -5.12
C GLN A 143 28.83 27.40 -3.81
N ILE A 144 28.60 26.07 -3.76
CA ILE A 144 29.44 25.10 -3.02
C ILE A 144 29.42 23.71 -3.74
N GLN A 145 30.60 23.08 -3.89
CA GLN A 145 30.86 21.71 -4.39
C GLN A 145 30.79 20.64 -3.26
N PRO A 146 30.61 19.33 -3.56
CA PRO A 146 30.45 18.30 -2.54
C PRO A 146 31.78 17.74 -2.00
N ALA A 147 31.83 17.40 -0.72
CA ALA A 147 32.92 16.67 -0.08
C ALA A 147 32.42 15.32 0.49
N THR A 148 33.21 14.26 0.30
CA THR A 148 32.94 12.85 0.68
C THR A 148 33.83 12.44 1.87
N ILE A 149 33.32 11.71 2.88
CA ILE A 149 34.14 11.06 3.93
C ILE A 149 33.53 9.70 4.37
N ASN A 150 34.37 8.77 4.80
CA ASN A 150 34.17 7.32 4.94
C ASN A 150 34.66 6.79 6.34
N VAL A 151 33.98 5.75 6.90
CA VAL A 151 34.38 4.67 7.89
C VAL A 151 34.65 4.99 9.40
N PRO A 152 34.85 4.00 10.34
CA PRO A 152 34.10 2.81 10.88
C PRO A 152 33.84 2.89 12.44
N VAL A 153 33.23 1.88 13.12
CA VAL A 153 33.79 1.17 14.35
C VAL A 153 32.81 0.31 15.21
N ASP A 154 33.37 -0.84 15.60
CA ASP A 154 33.21 -1.91 16.62
C ASP A 154 32.31 -1.81 17.89
N ILE A 155 31.78 -2.97 18.34
CA ILE A 155 30.83 -3.18 19.44
C ILE A 155 31.43 -4.11 20.51
N LYS A 156 31.54 -3.68 21.77
CA LYS A 156 31.56 -4.58 22.95
C LYS A 156 31.30 -3.84 24.29
N ASN A 157 30.45 -4.47 25.11
CA ASN A 157 30.22 -4.30 26.55
C ASN A 157 29.29 -3.18 27.06
N LEU A 158 28.03 -3.54 27.33
CA LEU A 158 27.20 -2.91 28.37
C LEU A 158 26.37 -3.98 29.10
N ASN A 159 26.70 -4.22 30.36
CA ASN A 159 25.80 -4.85 31.35
C ASN A 159 26.37 -4.63 32.76
N GLN A 160 25.65 -3.92 33.64
CA GLN A 160 25.47 -4.18 35.08
C GLN A 160 24.63 -3.08 35.78
N ASN A 161 23.60 -3.50 36.52
CA ASN A 161 22.61 -2.71 37.29
C ASN A 161 22.99 -2.53 38.77
N LYS A 162 22.48 -1.48 39.44
CA LYS A 162 22.12 -1.45 40.89
C LYS A 162 21.22 -0.24 41.29
N PRO A 163 20.30 -0.36 42.28
CA PRO A 163 19.33 0.69 42.66
C PRO A 163 19.68 1.47 43.95
N ILE A 164 19.14 2.69 44.13
CA ILE A 164 19.27 3.50 45.37
C ILE A 164 17.90 4.14 45.76
N ASN A 165 17.65 4.18 47.09
CA ASN A 165 16.44 4.59 47.83
C ASN A 165 16.12 6.11 47.83
N ALA A 166 14.85 6.45 48.07
CA ALA A 166 14.30 7.80 48.26
C ALA A 166 14.07 8.16 49.75
N PRO A 167 13.99 9.47 50.11
CA PRO A 167 13.39 9.91 51.38
C PRO A 167 12.11 10.75 51.21
N GLU A 168 11.24 10.65 52.22
CA GLU A 168 9.95 11.33 52.43
C GLU A 168 10.07 12.82 52.80
N ILE A 169 9.08 13.64 52.42
CA ILE A 169 8.82 14.97 53.03
C ILE A 169 7.31 15.25 53.15
N ASN A 170 6.91 15.73 54.34
CA ASN A 170 5.57 16.13 54.78
C ASN A 170 5.09 17.51 54.26
N LEU A 171 3.77 17.67 54.10
CA LEU A 171 3.03 18.90 53.75
C LEU A 171 2.31 19.52 54.97
N PRO A 172 2.07 20.85 54.99
CA PRO A 172 1.02 21.46 55.80
C PRO A 172 -0.16 22.05 54.99
N SER A 173 -1.25 22.32 55.72
CA SER A 173 -2.68 22.41 55.37
C SER A 173 -3.26 23.80 55.00
N THR A 174 -4.15 23.82 53.99
CA THR A 174 -5.47 24.54 53.76
C THR A 174 -5.79 25.93 54.40
N PRO A 175 -6.58 26.85 53.76
CA PRO A 175 -8.05 26.70 53.62
C PRO A 175 -8.79 27.28 52.38
N GLN A 176 -10.08 26.92 52.35
CA GLN A 176 -11.16 26.96 51.35
C GLN A 176 -11.56 28.32 50.76
N SER A 177 -12.17 28.28 49.56
CA SER A 177 -13.43 29.01 49.29
C SER A 177 -14.27 28.30 48.23
N ASP A 178 -15.58 28.30 48.49
CA ASP A 178 -16.65 27.56 47.83
C ASP A 178 -17.03 28.08 46.45
N THR A 179 -17.35 27.16 45.53
CA THR A 179 -18.45 27.32 44.58
C THR A 179 -18.88 25.94 44.08
N SER A 180 -20.09 25.54 44.43
CA SER A 180 -20.69 24.24 44.13
C SER A 180 -21.31 24.20 42.74
N ILE A 181 -20.90 23.21 41.93
CA ILE A 181 -21.64 22.76 40.73
C ILE A 181 -21.97 21.29 40.97
N HIS A 182 -23.26 20.97 41.01
CA HIS A 182 -23.74 19.59 41.13
C HIS A 182 -23.35 18.78 39.89
N VAL A 183 -22.47 17.79 40.06
CA VAL A 183 -22.19 16.74 39.07
C VAL A 183 -22.83 15.46 39.58
N ASN A 184 -23.79 14.91 38.84
CA ASN A 184 -24.30 13.56 39.08
C ASN A 184 -23.13 12.57 38.98
N ALA A 185 -22.92 11.79 40.03
CA ALA A 185 -21.85 10.80 40.10
C ALA A 185 -22.03 9.73 39.01
N ILE A 186 -21.09 9.71 38.05
CA ILE A 186 -20.87 8.57 37.16
C ILE A 186 -20.00 7.58 37.93
N SER A 187 -20.46 6.33 38.04
CA SER A 187 -19.73 5.25 38.71
C SER A 187 -18.32 5.03 38.11
N PRO A 188 -17.30 4.63 38.91
CA PRO A 188 -15.90 4.62 38.47
C PRO A 188 -15.49 3.47 37.52
N ASN A 189 -16.41 2.75 36.89
CA ASN A 189 -16.12 1.51 36.14
C ASN A 189 -16.51 1.58 34.66
N GLN A 190 -16.04 2.59 33.92
CA GLN A 190 -15.99 2.52 32.46
C GLN A 190 -14.57 2.85 31.96
N PRO A 191 -14.00 2.05 31.04
CA PRO A 191 -12.77 2.42 30.37
C PRO A 191 -13.02 3.69 29.54
N SER A 192 -12.23 4.72 29.80
CA SER A 192 -12.19 5.96 29.02
C SER A 192 -11.86 5.60 27.57
N THR A 193 -12.86 5.68 26.69
CA THR A 193 -12.63 5.65 25.25
C THR A 193 -12.34 7.08 24.83
N LEU A 194 -11.18 7.33 24.21
CA LEU A 194 -10.92 8.61 23.57
C LEU A 194 -12.11 8.91 22.63
N PRO A 195 -12.65 10.14 22.62
CA PRO A 195 -13.74 10.48 21.73
C PRO A 195 -13.28 10.27 20.29
N LYS A 196 -13.83 9.25 19.61
CA LYS A 196 -13.60 9.00 18.19
C LYS A 196 -13.95 10.27 17.43
N LEU A 197 -12.91 10.91 16.92
CA LEU A 197 -13.04 12.11 16.15
C LEU A 197 -13.59 11.75 14.77
N SER A 198 -14.93 11.67 14.67
CA SER A 198 -15.60 11.39 13.40
C SER A 198 -15.60 12.66 12.53
N LEU A 199 -14.51 12.85 11.80
CA LEU A 199 -14.53 13.67 10.60
C LEU A 199 -15.45 12.97 9.58
N THR A 200 -16.71 13.38 9.49
CA THR A 200 -17.59 12.96 8.40
C THR A 200 -17.14 13.67 7.12
N ILE A 201 -16.04 13.16 6.55
CA ILE A 201 -15.69 13.37 5.15
C ILE A 201 -16.73 12.57 4.38
N GLY A 202 -17.48 13.19 3.46
CA GLY A 202 -18.62 12.56 2.78
C GLY A 202 -18.30 11.13 2.33
N GLU A 203 -19.22 10.18 2.56
CA GLU A 203 -18.97 8.73 2.48
C GLU A 203 -18.01 8.36 1.35
N THR A 204 -16.76 8.10 1.71
CA THR A 204 -15.71 7.86 0.74
C THR A 204 -15.96 6.51 0.07
N ILE A 205 -16.00 6.50 -1.27
CA ILE A 205 -16.14 5.27 -2.07
C ILE A 205 -14.93 4.34 -1.87
N PHE A 206 -13.78 4.90 -1.48
CA PHE A 206 -12.56 4.17 -1.16
C PHE A 206 -12.38 4.01 0.35
N VAL A 207 -12.05 2.79 0.76
CA VAL A 207 -11.67 2.43 2.12
C VAL A 207 -10.25 1.85 2.06
N LEU A 208 -9.33 2.46 2.79
CA LEU A 208 -7.97 1.94 2.96
C LEU A 208 -7.89 1.25 4.32
N SER A 209 -7.37 0.03 4.37
CA SER A 209 -7.04 -0.61 5.64
C SER A 209 -5.80 0.02 6.28
N GLU A 210 -5.56 -0.25 7.57
CA GLU A 210 -4.31 0.09 8.25
C GLU A 210 -3.09 -0.43 7.48
N ASP A 211 -3.18 -1.68 7.00
CA ASP A 211 -2.16 -2.32 6.16
C ASP A 211 -1.86 -1.51 4.88
N ALA A 212 -2.90 -0.99 4.21
CA ALA A 212 -2.70 -0.14 3.04
C ALA A 212 -2.17 1.26 3.40
N LEU A 213 -2.52 1.80 4.58
CA LEU A 213 -2.03 3.09 5.04
C LEU A 213 -0.51 3.08 5.30
N ALA A 214 0.10 1.91 5.52
CA ALA A 214 1.54 1.73 5.65
C ALA A 214 2.36 2.36 4.51
N LEU A 215 1.80 2.48 3.30
CA LEU A 215 2.48 3.15 2.17
C LEU A 215 2.80 4.63 2.46
N HIS A 216 1.98 5.31 3.28
CA HIS A 216 2.21 6.71 3.65
C HIS A 216 3.40 6.87 4.61
N LEU A 217 3.82 5.77 5.26
CA LEU A 217 5.03 5.69 6.08
C LEU A 217 6.26 5.25 5.26
N GLY A 218 6.13 5.20 3.94
CA GLY A 218 7.17 4.68 3.05
C GLY A 218 7.48 3.21 3.29
N LEU A 219 6.52 2.44 3.83
CA LEU A 219 6.65 0.99 4.00
C LEU A 219 6.27 0.28 2.69
N PRO A 220 6.91 -0.86 2.38
CA PRO A 220 6.60 -1.64 1.19
C PRO A 220 5.21 -2.27 1.28
N VAL A 221 4.36 -2.01 0.28
CA VAL A 221 3.00 -2.56 0.17
C VAL A 221 2.85 -3.31 -1.15
N VAL A 222 2.25 -4.50 -1.11
CA VAL A 222 1.95 -5.33 -2.28
C VAL A 222 0.44 -5.48 -2.42
N ALA A 223 -0.13 -4.97 -3.51
CA ALA A 223 -1.52 -5.21 -3.84
C ALA A 223 -1.73 -6.68 -4.27
N MET A 224 -2.94 -7.20 -4.04
CA MET A 224 -3.38 -8.51 -4.53
C MET A 224 -4.82 -8.43 -5.05
N GLU A 225 -5.13 -9.19 -6.11
CA GLU A 225 -6.49 -9.23 -6.66
C GLU A 225 -7.38 -10.21 -5.89
N SER A 226 -8.69 -10.02 -5.97
CA SER A 226 -9.68 -10.89 -5.32
C SER A 226 -10.54 -11.70 -6.30
N THR A 227 -10.39 -11.52 -7.62
CA THR A 227 -11.03 -12.42 -8.60
C THR A 227 -10.52 -13.85 -8.45
N VAL A 228 -9.24 -14.05 -8.16
CA VAL A 228 -8.70 -15.38 -7.84
C VAL A 228 -9.42 -16.04 -6.66
N ILE A 229 -9.82 -15.27 -5.66
CA ILE A 229 -10.53 -15.75 -4.45
C ILE A 229 -12.00 -16.09 -4.76
N THR A 230 -12.64 -15.27 -5.58
CA THR A 230 -14.10 -15.30 -5.78
C THR A 230 -14.53 -16.12 -6.98
N HIS A 231 -13.71 -16.19 -8.02
CA HIS A 231 -14.02 -16.84 -9.30
C HIS A 231 -12.91 -17.75 -9.83
N GLY A 232 -11.70 -17.66 -9.27
CA GLY A 232 -10.52 -18.37 -9.78
C GLY A 232 -10.23 -19.70 -9.10
N LEU A 233 -10.67 -19.88 -7.85
CA LEU A 233 -10.37 -21.05 -7.03
C LEU A 233 -11.62 -21.60 -6.33
N PRO A 234 -11.72 -22.93 -6.15
CA PRO A 234 -12.80 -23.53 -5.39
C PRO A 234 -12.65 -23.27 -3.88
N ARG A 235 -13.75 -23.40 -3.15
CA ARG A 235 -13.74 -23.43 -1.68
C ARG A 235 -13.32 -24.83 -1.18
N PRO A 236 -12.57 -24.93 -0.07
CA PRO A 236 -12.03 -23.84 0.77
C PRO A 236 -10.67 -23.29 0.29
N GLN A 237 -10.10 -23.80 -0.80
CA GLN A 237 -8.76 -23.45 -1.27
C GLN A 237 -8.60 -21.96 -1.56
N ASN A 238 -9.67 -21.28 -1.97
CA ASN A 238 -9.69 -19.85 -2.20
C ASN A 238 -9.29 -19.03 -0.95
N LEU A 239 -9.92 -19.27 0.20
CA LEU A 239 -9.62 -18.58 1.45
C LEU A 239 -8.27 -18.99 2.02
N THR A 240 -7.97 -20.28 1.99
CA THR A 240 -6.67 -20.80 2.44
C THR A 240 -5.54 -20.13 1.66
N LEU A 241 -5.62 -20.10 0.34
CA LEU A 241 -4.59 -19.45 -0.47
C LEU A 241 -4.51 -17.94 -0.19
N ALA A 242 -5.64 -17.25 -0.06
CA ALA A 242 -5.61 -15.81 0.18
C ALA A 242 -4.86 -15.47 1.49
N ARG A 243 -5.13 -16.20 2.56
CA ARG A 243 -4.41 -16.09 3.84
C ARG A 243 -2.92 -16.43 3.70
N GLU A 244 -2.60 -17.50 2.96
CA GLU A 244 -1.21 -17.91 2.72
C GLU A 244 -0.43 -16.87 1.90
N MET A 245 -1.05 -16.28 0.87
CA MET A 245 -0.44 -15.20 0.10
C MET A 245 -0.17 -13.98 0.98
N GLU A 246 -1.13 -13.56 1.79
CA GLU A 246 -0.92 -12.46 2.74
C GLU A 246 0.20 -12.77 3.74
N ARG A 247 0.27 -14.00 4.25
CA ARG A 247 1.36 -14.46 5.13
C ARG A 247 2.72 -14.39 4.43
N VAL A 248 2.81 -14.91 3.21
CA VAL A 248 4.06 -14.90 2.41
C VAL A 248 4.55 -13.46 2.17
N VAL A 249 3.65 -12.52 1.89
CA VAL A 249 4.01 -11.11 1.72
C VAL A 249 4.59 -10.54 3.02
N ARG A 250 3.93 -10.77 4.16
CA ARG A 250 4.41 -10.33 5.49
C ARG A 250 5.77 -10.92 5.86
N GLU A 251 5.97 -12.22 5.62
CA GLU A 251 7.24 -12.91 5.88
C GLU A 251 8.41 -12.41 5.04
N ASN A 252 8.12 -11.76 3.89
CA ASN A 252 9.12 -11.17 3.01
C ASN A 252 9.25 -9.66 3.19
N GLY A 253 8.75 -9.12 4.32
CA GLY A 253 9.01 -7.76 4.76
C GLY A 253 8.09 -6.69 4.15
N ALA A 254 7.02 -7.09 3.46
CA ALA A 254 6.04 -6.17 2.89
C ALA A 254 4.65 -6.36 3.50
N THR A 255 3.79 -5.36 3.35
CA THR A 255 2.40 -5.40 3.82
C THR A 255 1.46 -5.76 2.67
N PRO A 256 0.60 -6.79 2.81
CA PRO A 256 -0.36 -7.14 1.77
C PRO A 256 -1.56 -6.19 1.75
N ALA A 257 -2.06 -5.90 0.56
CA ALA A 257 -3.28 -5.14 0.36
C ALA A 257 -4.19 -5.84 -0.66
N THR A 258 -4.97 -6.82 -0.18
CA THR A 258 -6.01 -7.46 -0.99
C THR A 258 -7.07 -6.43 -1.38
N VAL A 259 -7.36 -6.30 -2.68
CA VAL A 259 -8.32 -5.31 -3.20
C VAL A 259 -9.64 -6.00 -3.51
N ALA A 260 -10.76 -5.42 -3.08
CA ALA A 260 -12.10 -5.93 -3.37
C ALA A 260 -13.17 -4.83 -3.30
N VAL A 261 -14.41 -5.16 -3.67
CA VAL A 261 -15.58 -4.33 -3.35
C VAL A 261 -16.44 -5.05 -2.32
N LEU A 262 -16.75 -4.38 -1.21
CA LEU A 262 -17.62 -4.89 -0.14
C LEU A 262 -18.71 -3.85 0.12
N ASP A 263 -19.98 -4.26 0.06
CA ASP A 263 -21.14 -3.37 0.27
C ASP A 263 -21.05 -2.06 -0.54
N GLY A 264 -20.60 -2.16 -1.79
CA GLY A 264 -20.43 -1.02 -2.70
C GLY A 264 -19.26 -0.08 -2.38
N LYS A 265 -18.35 -0.45 -1.49
CA LYS A 265 -17.12 0.32 -1.22
C LYS A 265 -15.91 -0.40 -1.79
N ILE A 266 -14.99 0.36 -2.40
CA ILE A 266 -13.71 -0.16 -2.89
C ILE A 266 -12.77 -0.25 -1.70
N HIS A 267 -12.44 -1.46 -1.28
CA HIS A 267 -11.46 -1.72 -0.25
C HIS A 267 -10.09 -1.98 -0.87
N VAL A 268 -9.08 -1.29 -0.36
CA VAL A 268 -7.67 -1.58 -0.65
C VAL A 268 -7.04 -2.03 0.67
N GLY A 269 -6.77 -3.33 0.74
CA GLY A 269 -6.49 -4.05 1.98
C GLY A 269 -7.79 -4.50 2.67
N LEU A 270 -7.82 -5.77 3.06
CA LEU A 270 -8.94 -6.38 3.77
C LEU A 270 -8.47 -6.83 5.15
N THR A 271 -9.37 -6.79 6.14
CA THR A 271 -9.17 -7.55 7.37
C THR A 271 -9.39 -9.04 7.12
N ASP A 272 -8.87 -9.90 7.99
CA ASP A 272 -9.09 -11.36 7.87
C ASP A 272 -10.59 -11.72 7.85
N ALA A 273 -11.40 -11.03 8.65
CA ALA A 273 -12.86 -11.21 8.66
C ALA A 273 -13.51 -10.79 7.34
N GLN A 274 -13.07 -9.68 6.74
CA GLN A 274 -13.54 -9.23 5.43
C GLN A 274 -13.10 -10.18 4.31
N LEU A 275 -11.88 -10.73 4.41
CA LEU A 275 -11.35 -11.71 3.48
C LEU A 275 -12.16 -13.01 3.52
N GLU A 276 -12.45 -13.51 4.72
CA GLU A 276 -13.31 -14.67 4.94
C GLU A 276 -14.73 -14.43 4.45
N GLN A 277 -15.28 -13.25 4.71
CA GLN A 277 -16.59 -12.85 4.20
C GLN A 277 -16.62 -12.86 2.67
N LEU A 278 -15.61 -12.27 2.01
CA LEU A 278 -15.53 -12.23 0.56
C LEU A 278 -15.38 -13.64 -0.05
N ALA A 279 -14.56 -14.49 0.56
CA ALA A 279 -14.32 -15.86 0.08
C ALA A 279 -15.58 -16.74 0.17
N ASN A 280 -16.44 -16.47 1.14
CA ASN A 280 -17.69 -17.19 1.39
C ASN A 280 -18.94 -16.51 0.81
N ALA A 281 -18.86 -15.27 0.35
CA ALA A 281 -19.98 -14.53 -0.22
C ALA A 281 -20.59 -15.24 -1.45
N GLU A 282 -21.90 -15.20 -1.55
CA GLU A 282 -22.65 -15.63 -2.74
C GLU A 282 -22.95 -14.44 -3.64
N ASN A 283 -23.23 -14.68 -4.92
CA ASN A 283 -23.58 -13.64 -5.90
C ASN A 283 -22.53 -12.51 -6.03
N VAL A 284 -21.25 -12.88 -5.94
CA VAL A 284 -20.13 -11.94 -6.03
C VAL A 284 -19.91 -11.50 -7.48
N ARG A 285 -19.80 -10.19 -7.72
CA ARG A 285 -19.49 -9.67 -9.06
C ARG A 285 -18.00 -9.84 -9.38
N LYS A 286 -17.68 -10.25 -10.61
CA LYS A 286 -16.34 -10.09 -11.18
C LYS A 286 -16.15 -8.64 -11.65
N ILE A 287 -15.26 -7.89 -11.00
CA ILE A 287 -15.13 -6.44 -11.19
C ILE A 287 -13.88 -6.10 -12.00
N SER A 288 -14.09 -5.71 -13.27
CA SER A 288 -13.12 -4.93 -14.04
C SER A 288 -13.46 -3.42 -13.95
N ARG A 289 -12.70 -2.56 -14.62
CA ARG A 289 -12.83 -1.09 -14.57
C ARG A 289 -14.27 -0.60 -14.82
N ARG A 290 -14.98 -1.19 -15.79
CA ARG A 290 -16.36 -0.79 -16.15
C ARG A 290 -17.39 -1.18 -15.08
N ASP A 291 -17.06 -2.16 -14.25
CA ASP A 291 -17.99 -2.82 -13.35
C ASP A 291 -18.09 -2.10 -11.99
N PHE A 292 -17.10 -1.28 -11.63
CA PHE A 292 -17.04 -0.56 -10.34
C PHE A 292 -18.30 0.25 -10.06
N ALA A 293 -18.75 1.09 -10.99
CA ALA A 293 -19.92 1.95 -10.77
C ALA A 293 -21.18 1.14 -10.48
N THR A 294 -21.35 0.00 -11.16
CA THR A 294 -22.48 -0.91 -10.92
C THR A 294 -22.39 -1.51 -9.51
N ALA A 295 -21.22 -2.02 -9.12
CA ALA A 295 -21.02 -2.62 -7.81
C ALA A 295 -21.24 -1.61 -6.68
N ILE A 296 -20.78 -0.36 -6.85
CA ILE A 296 -20.95 0.73 -5.88
C ILE A 296 -22.43 1.09 -5.73
N VAL A 297 -23.12 1.40 -6.84
CA VAL A 297 -24.53 1.84 -6.82
C VAL A 297 -25.45 0.75 -6.27
N LYS A 298 -25.16 -0.52 -6.59
CA LYS A 298 -25.96 -1.66 -6.13
C LYS A 298 -25.54 -2.21 -4.77
N LYS A 299 -24.51 -1.64 -4.15
CA LYS A 299 -23.94 -2.12 -2.89
C LYS A 299 -23.57 -3.61 -2.92
N GLU A 300 -23.01 -4.04 -4.04
CA GLU A 300 -22.65 -5.44 -4.25
C GLU A 300 -21.30 -5.78 -3.62
N TYR A 301 -21.08 -7.08 -3.41
CA TYR A 301 -19.76 -7.65 -3.16
C TYR A 301 -19.13 -8.00 -4.50
N GLY A 302 -17.82 -7.82 -4.62
CA GLY A 302 -17.13 -8.15 -5.86
C GLY A 302 -15.64 -8.38 -5.73
N GLY A 303 -15.16 -9.38 -6.45
CA GLY A 303 -13.75 -9.63 -6.62
C GLY A 303 -13.19 -8.80 -7.77
N THR A 304 -12.12 -8.04 -7.55
CA THR A 304 -11.48 -7.23 -8.60
C THR A 304 -10.58 -8.09 -9.46
N THR A 305 -10.59 -7.87 -10.78
CA THR A 305 -9.64 -8.50 -11.71
C THR A 305 -8.28 -7.81 -11.64
N VAL A 306 -7.29 -8.25 -12.43
CA VAL A 306 -6.03 -7.53 -12.64
C VAL A 306 -6.29 -6.07 -13.03
N ALA A 307 -7.10 -5.78 -14.06
CA ALA A 307 -7.44 -4.40 -14.45
C ALA A 307 -8.13 -3.59 -13.35
N GLY A 308 -9.04 -4.21 -12.59
CA GLY A 308 -9.74 -3.55 -11.48
C GLY A 308 -8.82 -3.24 -10.31
N THR A 309 -7.96 -4.21 -9.97
CA THR A 309 -6.96 -4.11 -8.91
C THR A 309 -5.91 -3.06 -9.25
N LEU A 310 -5.39 -3.05 -10.48
CA LEU A 310 -4.49 -1.99 -10.98
C LEU A 310 -5.10 -0.60 -10.78
N PHE A 311 -6.37 -0.42 -11.17
CA PHE A 311 -7.05 0.88 -11.00
C PHE A 311 -7.11 1.30 -9.52
N ALA A 312 -7.62 0.44 -8.65
CA ALA A 312 -7.85 0.79 -7.25
C ALA A 312 -6.53 0.92 -6.46
N ALA A 313 -5.60 -0.01 -6.63
CA ALA A 313 -4.30 -0.01 -5.96
C ALA A 313 -3.44 1.19 -6.40
N HIS A 314 -3.43 1.52 -7.70
CA HIS A 314 -2.72 2.70 -8.19
C HIS A 314 -3.31 3.99 -7.63
N LYS A 315 -4.65 4.09 -7.56
CA LYS A 315 -5.32 5.24 -6.92
C LYS A 315 -4.99 5.37 -5.44
N ALA A 316 -4.75 4.27 -4.74
CA ALA A 316 -4.27 4.26 -3.36
C ALA A 316 -2.76 4.58 -3.24
N GLY A 317 -2.01 4.66 -4.34
CA GLY A 317 -0.58 4.96 -4.34
C GLY A 317 0.33 3.72 -4.25
N ILE A 318 -0.22 2.50 -4.27
CA ILE A 318 0.56 1.26 -4.24
C ILE A 318 1.32 1.10 -5.58
N LYS A 319 2.57 0.62 -5.51
CA LYS A 319 3.47 0.50 -6.66
C LYS A 319 3.73 -0.92 -7.13
N VAL A 320 3.46 -1.93 -6.30
CA VAL A 320 3.69 -3.33 -6.64
C VAL A 320 2.40 -4.12 -6.48
N PHE A 321 2.10 -4.98 -7.46
CA PHE A 321 0.94 -5.86 -7.49
C PHE A 321 1.41 -7.27 -7.85
N ALA A 322 1.01 -8.28 -7.06
CA ALA A 322 1.25 -9.68 -7.37
C ALA A 322 -0.06 -10.39 -7.74
N THR A 323 -0.02 -11.19 -8.80
CA THR A 323 -1.14 -12.04 -9.25
C THR A 323 -0.61 -13.38 -9.78
N GLY A 324 -1.50 -14.29 -10.12
CA GLY A 324 -1.12 -15.56 -10.74
C GLY A 324 -0.66 -15.32 -12.18
N GLY A 325 -1.58 -14.81 -13.01
CA GLY A 325 -1.35 -14.59 -14.43
C GLY A 325 -2.31 -13.54 -14.96
N ILE A 326 -1.87 -12.72 -15.89
CA ILE A 326 -2.71 -11.68 -16.48
C ILE A 326 -3.74 -12.27 -17.45
N GLY A 327 -4.82 -11.54 -17.71
CA GLY A 327 -5.62 -11.75 -18.92
C GLY A 327 -4.86 -11.29 -20.17
N GLY A 328 -5.39 -11.62 -21.34
CA GLY A 328 -4.74 -11.32 -22.62
C GLY A 328 -5.70 -11.49 -23.79
N VAL A 329 -5.15 -11.79 -24.97
CA VAL A 329 -5.94 -12.08 -26.17
C VAL A 329 -6.45 -13.52 -26.09
N HIS A 330 -7.75 -13.76 -26.32
CA HIS A 330 -8.31 -15.12 -26.25
C HIS A 330 -8.07 -15.94 -27.52
N GLU A 331 -8.70 -15.54 -28.63
CA GLU A 331 -8.58 -16.20 -29.95
C GLU A 331 -8.42 -15.13 -31.02
N VAL A 332 -7.38 -15.24 -31.84
CA VAL A 332 -7.12 -14.32 -32.96
C VAL A 332 -8.34 -14.25 -33.89
N GLY A 333 -8.76 -13.03 -34.20
CA GLY A 333 -9.95 -12.77 -35.03
C GLY A 333 -11.26 -12.61 -34.24
N THR A 334 -11.27 -12.99 -32.96
CA THR A 334 -12.33 -12.60 -32.02
C THR A 334 -11.83 -11.37 -31.25
N PHE A 335 -12.56 -10.26 -31.25
CA PHE A 335 -12.19 -9.06 -30.47
C PHE A 335 -12.35 -9.27 -28.95
N ASP A 336 -12.20 -10.51 -28.46
CA ASP A 336 -12.20 -10.90 -27.05
C ASP A 336 -10.78 -10.70 -26.48
N ILE A 337 -10.51 -9.45 -26.10
CA ILE A 337 -9.24 -9.00 -25.55
C ILE A 337 -9.49 -8.53 -24.11
N SER A 338 -8.72 -9.08 -23.17
CA SER A 338 -8.82 -8.69 -21.77
C SER A 338 -8.54 -7.21 -21.57
N THR A 339 -9.36 -6.55 -20.75
CA THR A 339 -9.13 -5.18 -20.28
C THR A 339 -7.87 -5.02 -19.44
N ASP A 340 -7.21 -6.12 -19.07
CA ASP A 340 -5.93 -6.09 -18.38
C ASP A 340 -4.84 -5.45 -19.24
N LEU A 341 -4.82 -5.72 -20.56
CA LEU A 341 -3.79 -5.19 -21.47
C LEU A 341 -3.83 -3.65 -21.59
N PRO A 342 -4.97 -3.00 -21.91
CA PRO A 342 -5.04 -1.54 -21.87
C PRO A 342 -4.87 -0.97 -20.45
N ALA A 343 -5.20 -1.73 -19.40
CA ALA A 343 -4.94 -1.28 -18.03
C ALA A 343 -3.43 -1.23 -17.72
N LEU A 344 -2.68 -2.24 -18.15
CA LEU A 344 -1.21 -2.28 -18.06
C LEU A 344 -0.57 -1.14 -18.85
N ALA A 345 -1.13 -0.74 -19.99
CA ALA A 345 -0.59 0.37 -20.80
C ALA A 345 -0.64 1.75 -20.12
N ASP A 346 -1.54 1.96 -19.16
CA ASP A 346 -1.82 3.28 -18.57
C ASP A 346 -1.81 3.28 -17.02
N THR A 347 -1.17 2.30 -16.40
CA THR A 347 -1.06 2.23 -14.93
C THR A 347 0.38 2.01 -14.49
N PRO A 348 1.09 3.01 -13.94
CA PRO A 348 2.49 2.89 -13.56
C PRO A 348 2.63 2.14 -12.23
N MET A 349 2.58 0.82 -12.34
CA MET A 349 2.82 -0.18 -11.29
C MET A 349 3.70 -1.31 -11.80
N ILE A 350 4.46 -1.95 -10.91
CA ILE A 350 5.10 -3.23 -11.19
C ILE A 350 4.07 -4.34 -10.98
N VAL A 351 3.90 -5.22 -11.97
CA VAL A 351 2.95 -6.33 -11.92
C VAL A 351 3.71 -7.65 -12.02
N VAL A 352 3.72 -8.43 -10.94
CA VAL A 352 4.39 -9.72 -10.87
C VAL A 352 3.40 -10.84 -11.19
N CYS A 353 3.73 -11.69 -12.16
CA CYS A 353 2.89 -12.80 -12.60
C CYS A 353 3.71 -13.94 -13.22
N ALA A 354 3.05 -15.06 -13.52
CA ALA A 354 3.61 -16.17 -14.30
C ALA A 354 3.26 -16.06 -15.80
N GLY A 355 3.31 -14.84 -16.35
CA GLY A 355 2.87 -14.53 -17.70
C GLY A 355 1.34 -14.40 -17.82
N ALA A 356 0.82 -14.63 -19.02
CA ALA A 356 -0.62 -14.65 -19.28
C ALA A 356 -1.21 -16.05 -19.05
N LYS A 357 -2.46 -16.14 -18.58
CA LYS A 357 -3.14 -17.42 -18.30
C LYS A 357 -3.05 -18.37 -19.51
N ALA A 358 -2.76 -19.65 -19.26
CA ALA A 358 -2.48 -20.65 -20.30
C ALA A 358 -3.62 -20.83 -21.34
N ILE A 359 -4.84 -20.43 -21.03
CA ILE A 359 -6.01 -20.51 -21.90
C ILE A 359 -6.07 -19.42 -22.98
N LEU A 360 -5.06 -18.56 -23.07
CA LEU A 360 -5.00 -17.38 -23.93
C LEU A 360 -4.06 -17.61 -25.12
N ASP A 361 -4.14 -16.74 -26.12
CA ASP A 361 -3.18 -16.64 -27.21
C ASP A 361 -1.96 -15.84 -26.74
N LEU A 362 -0.89 -16.55 -26.38
CA LEU A 362 0.33 -15.92 -25.84
C LEU A 362 1.06 -15.07 -26.89
N PRO A 363 1.28 -15.53 -28.15
CA PRO A 363 1.86 -14.69 -29.19
C PRO A 363 1.09 -13.39 -29.40
N ALA A 364 -0.23 -13.45 -29.59
CA ALA A 364 -1.05 -12.25 -29.80
C ALA A 364 -1.06 -11.33 -28.55
N THR A 365 -0.95 -11.90 -27.35
CA THR A 365 -0.84 -11.13 -26.11
C THR A 365 0.48 -10.35 -26.06
N LEU A 366 1.61 -10.95 -26.43
CA LEU A 366 2.90 -10.27 -26.47
C LEU A 366 2.92 -9.15 -27.52
N GLU A 367 2.42 -9.43 -28.73
CA GLU A 367 2.30 -8.41 -29.80
C GLU A 367 1.47 -7.20 -29.36
N TYR A 368 0.38 -7.45 -28.63
CA TYR A 368 -0.44 -6.37 -28.07
C TYR A 368 0.33 -5.56 -27.02
N LEU A 369 1.05 -6.23 -26.10
CA LEU A 369 1.84 -5.56 -25.07
C LEU A 369 2.98 -4.73 -25.67
N GLU A 370 3.65 -5.25 -26.70
CA GLU A 370 4.65 -4.53 -27.48
C GLU A 370 4.04 -3.27 -28.13
N THR A 371 2.92 -3.43 -28.84
CA THR A 371 2.20 -2.33 -29.49
C THR A 371 1.83 -1.22 -28.50
N MET A 372 1.46 -1.59 -27.27
CA MET A 372 1.08 -0.65 -26.21
C MET A 372 2.26 -0.09 -25.40
N GLY A 373 3.50 -0.48 -25.71
CA GLY A 373 4.69 -0.01 -24.99
C GLY A 373 4.75 -0.49 -23.53
N VAL A 374 4.23 -1.69 -23.25
CA VAL A 374 4.32 -2.32 -21.92
C VAL A 374 5.58 -3.20 -21.88
N PRO A 375 6.61 -2.86 -21.10
CA PRO A 375 7.79 -3.71 -20.95
C PRO A 375 7.43 -5.04 -20.28
N VAL A 376 7.81 -6.13 -20.93
CA VAL A 376 7.65 -7.51 -20.44
C VAL A 376 9.01 -7.99 -19.98
N ILE A 377 9.22 -8.07 -18.67
CA ILE A 377 10.48 -8.42 -18.03
C ILE A 377 10.45 -9.88 -17.60
N GLY A 378 11.42 -10.68 -18.02
CA GLY A 378 11.64 -12.02 -17.48
C GLY A 378 12.49 -11.94 -16.23
N TYR A 379 11.97 -12.44 -15.10
CA TYR A 379 12.74 -12.55 -13.87
C TYR A 379 13.55 -13.85 -13.89
N GLN A 380 14.87 -13.72 -14.06
CA GLN A 380 15.81 -14.84 -14.20
C GLN A 380 15.50 -15.81 -15.36
N THR A 381 14.81 -15.31 -16.39
CA THR A 381 14.41 -16.06 -17.57
C THR A 381 14.43 -15.15 -18.79
N ASP A 382 14.73 -15.73 -19.96
CA ASP A 382 14.67 -15.06 -21.26
C ASP A 382 13.35 -15.33 -21.99
N GLU A 383 12.46 -16.13 -21.39
CA GLU A 383 11.17 -16.51 -21.96
C GLU A 383 9.97 -15.99 -21.18
N PHE A 384 8.91 -15.65 -21.92
CA PHE A 384 7.60 -15.30 -21.38
C PHE A 384 6.91 -16.58 -20.89
N PRO A 385 6.73 -16.81 -19.58
CA PRO A 385 6.20 -18.07 -19.07
C PRO A 385 4.74 -18.30 -19.51
N ALA A 386 4.38 -19.57 -19.73
CA ALA A 386 3.05 -19.98 -20.15
C ALA A 386 2.17 -20.39 -18.96
N PHE A 387 2.20 -19.61 -17.88
CA PHE A 387 1.44 -19.81 -16.65
C PHE A 387 1.78 -21.10 -15.90
N TYR A 388 1.24 -22.24 -16.33
CA TYR A 388 1.56 -23.55 -15.74
C TYR A 388 2.92 -24.10 -16.19
N SER A 389 3.43 -23.63 -17.32
CA SER A 389 4.69 -24.07 -17.91
C SER A 389 5.74 -22.97 -17.85
N ALA A 390 6.96 -23.34 -17.47
CA ALA A 390 8.09 -22.42 -17.43
C ALA A 390 8.45 -21.88 -18.83
N GLU A 391 8.35 -22.74 -19.84
CA GLU A 391 8.78 -22.43 -21.21
C GLU A 391 7.56 -22.21 -22.11
N SER A 392 7.66 -21.17 -22.95
CA SER A 392 6.71 -20.89 -24.04
C SER A 392 7.40 -20.69 -25.39
N GLY A 393 8.73 -20.70 -25.44
CA GLY A 393 9.50 -20.37 -26.64
C GLY A 393 9.25 -18.95 -27.16
N LEU A 394 8.60 -18.09 -26.38
CA LEU A 394 8.37 -16.69 -26.71
C LEU A 394 9.31 -15.82 -25.88
N PRO A 395 10.06 -14.88 -26.49
CA PRO A 395 11.01 -14.06 -25.76
C PRO A 395 10.32 -12.99 -24.90
N VAL A 396 10.95 -12.62 -23.79
CA VAL A 396 10.62 -11.37 -23.07
C VAL A 396 11.34 -10.18 -23.69
N SER A 397 10.95 -8.95 -23.33
CA SER A 397 11.62 -7.74 -23.80
C SER A 397 12.99 -7.52 -23.16
N ALA A 398 13.17 -7.94 -21.90
CA ALA A 398 14.45 -7.92 -21.20
C ALA A 398 14.43 -8.93 -20.04
N ARG A 399 15.61 -9.43 -19.70
CA ARG A 399 15.83 -10.25 -18.51
C ARG A 399 16.43 -9.40 -17.39
N LEU A 400 15.90 -9.54 -16.17
CA LEU A 400 16.47 -8.98 -14.94
C LEU A 400 16.59 -10.10 -13.90
N ASP A 401 17.67 -10.09 -13.11
CA ASP A 401 18.01 -11.23 -12.24
C ASP A 401 17.78 -10.94 -10.75
N THR A 402 17.60 -9.67 -10.35
CA THR A 402 17.42 -9.28 -8.94
C THR A 402 16.20 -8.39 -8.70
N PRO A 403 15.57 -8.42 -7.50
CA PRO A 403 14.48 -7.49 -7.17
C PRO A 403 14.88 -6.02 -7.25
N GLN A 404 16.17 -5.73 -6.99
CA GLN A 404 16.73 -4.38 -7.07
C GLN A 404 16.76 -3.88 -8.52
N GLU A 405 17.22 -4.70 -9.47
CA GLU A 405 17.19 -4.35 -10.90
C GLU A 405 15.77 -4.07 -11.38
N VAL A 406 14.78 -4.86 -10.97
CA VAL A 406 13.36 -4.62 -11.30
C VAL A 406 12.89 -3.26 -10.76
N ALA A 407 13.22 -2.95 -9.51
CA ALA A 407 12.86 -1.68 -8.89
C ALA A 407 13.51 -0.48 -9.61
N ASP A 408 14.77 -0.60 -10.02
CA ASP A 408 15.51 0.46 -10.69
C ASP A 408 15.07 0.63 -12.15
N PHE A 409 14.78 -0.46 -12.84
CA PHE A 409 14.13 -0.44 -14.16
C PHE A 409 12.80 0.32 -14.10
N ALA A 410 11.94 0.00 -13.14
CA ALA A 410 10.63 0.66 -13.01
C ALA A 410 10.75 2.16 -12.70
N LYS A 411 11.71 2.56 -11.83
CA LYS A 411 11.99 3.97 -11.57
C LYS A 411 12.44 4.69 -12.84
N ALA A 412 13.42 4.13 -13.55
CA ALA A 412 13.92 4.72 -14.79
C ALA A 412 12.81 4.85 -15.85
N HIS A 413 11.99 3.82 -16.00
CA HIS A 413 10.85 3.80 -16.91
C HIS A 413 9.88 4.96 -16.63
N TRP A 414 9.51 5.17 -15.37
CA TRP A 414 8.56 6.23 -14.99
C TRP A 414 9.18 7.63 -14.89
N GLU A 415 10.49 7.75 -14.65
CA GLU A 415 11.22 9.03 -14.70
C GLU A 415 11.26 9.63 -16.12
N LEU A 416 11.21 8.79 -17.15
CA LEU A 416 11.04 9.22 -18.54
C LEU A 416 9.62 9.73 -18.85
N GLY A 417 8.70 9.68 -17.88
CA GLY A 417 7.31 10.10 -18.05
C GLY A 417 6.40 9.03 -18.68
N LEU A 418 6.89 7.80 -18.84
CA LEU A 418 6.10 6.67 -19.31
C LEU A 418 5.10 6.24 -18.23
N LYS A 419 3.89 5.86 -18.66
CA LYS A 419 2.77 5.56 -17.75
C LYS A 419 2.39 4.09 -17.71
N SER A 420 3.01 3.26 -18.54
CA SER A 420 2.75 1.82 -18.53
C SER A 420 3.28 1.15 -17.27
N ALA A 421 2.67 0.03 -16.95
CA ALA A 421 3.14 -0.92 -15.97
C ALA A 421 4.47 -1.54 -16.43
N VAL A 422 5.22 -2.06 -15.46
CA VAL A 422 6.32 -3.00 -15.74
C VAL A 422 5.82 -4.40 -15.43
N LEU A 423 5.64 -5.21 -16.47
CA LEU A 423 5.13 -6.58 -16.32
C LEU A 423 6.30 -7.53 -16.04
N VAL A 424 6.43 -7.98 -14.81
CA VAL A 424 7.49 -8.89 -14.36
C VAL A 424 6.97 -10.32 -14.36
N CYS A 425 7.60 -11.14 -15.17
CA CYS A 425 7.20 -12.51 -15.45
C CYS A 425 8.18 -13.49 -14.81
N GLN A 426 7.72 -14.24 -13.83
CA GLN A 426 8.48 -15.30 -13.16
C GLN A 426 7.92 -16.68 -13.55
N PRO A 427 8.77 -17.64 -13.97
CA PRO A 427 8.31 -19.00 -14.22
C PRO A 427 7.65 -19.64 -12.98
N PRO A 428 6.65 -20.54 -13.15
CA PRO A 428 6.15 -21.35 -12.05
C PRO A 428 7.29 -22.18 -11.41
N PRO A 429 7.21 -22.51 -10.11
CA PRO A 429 8.21 -23.35 -9.46
C PRO A 429 8.40 -24.68 -10.19
N ALA A 430 9.64 -25.09 -10.42
CA ALA A 430 9.97 -26.30 -11.19
C ALA A 430 9.33 -27.58 -10.64
N ALA A 431 9.10 -27.66 -9.33
CA ALA A 431 8.47 -28.81 -8.68
C ALA A 431 7.00 -29.04 -9.08
N THR A 432 6.31 -27.99 -9.51
CA THR A 432 4.88 -28.03 -9.89
C THR A 432 4.60 -27.51 -11.30
N ALA A 433 5.62 -27.03 -12.00
CA ALA A 433 5.54 -26.69 -13.41
C ALA A 433 5.13 -27.91 -14.26
N LEU A 434 4.23 -27.67 -15.21
CA LEU A 434 3.70 -28.70 -16.11
C LEU A 434 4.38 -28.60 -17.49
N PRO A 435 4.68 -29.72 -18.15
CA PRO A 435 5.18 -29.70 -19.52
C PRO A 435 4.16 -29.06 -20.46
N ARG A 436 4.59 -28.10 -21.28
CA ARG A 436 3.69 -27.33 -22.15
C ARG A 436 2.84 -28.22 -23.06
N GLN A 437 3.45 -29.22 -23.69
CA GLN A 437 2.74 -30.13 -24.59
C GLN A 437 1.61 -30.89 -23.89
N ALA A 438 1.79 -31.24 -22.61
CA ALA A 438 0.76 -31.91 -21.83
C ALA A 438 -0.42 -30.97 -21.52
N VAL A 439 -0.16 -29.69 -21.25
CA VAL A 439 -1.20 -28.69 -20.96
C VAL A 439 -1.96 -28.29 -22.23
N GLU A 440 -1.27 -28.14 -23.36
CA GLU A 440 -1.87 -27.71 -24.63
C GLU A 440 -2.99 -28.64 -25.10
N GLY A 441 -2.77 -29.96 -25.06
CA GLY A 441 -3.80 -30.93 -25.44
C GLY A 441 -5.07 -30.81 -24.58
N VAL A 442 -4.90 -30.53 -23.29
CA VAL A 442 -6.01 -30.36 -22.34
C VAL A 442 -6.74 -29.03 -22.59
N ILE A 443 -6.03 -27.95 -22.93
CA ILE A 443 -6.62 -26.66 -23.29
C ILE A 443 -7.49 -26.79 -24.54
N GLN A 444 -7.00 -27.47 -25.58
CA GLN A 444 -7.76 -27.64 -26.81
C GLN A 444 -9.05 -28.41 -26.58
N GLN A 445 -9.01 -29.48 -25.77
CA GLN A 445 -10.21 -30.19 -25.36
C GLN A 445 -11.18 -29.28 -24.59
N ALA A 446 -10.71 -28.54 -23.58
CA ALA A 446 -11.56 -27.66 -22.79
C ALA A 446 -12.22 -26.55 -23.65
N ARG A 447 -11.50 -25.99 -24.63
CA ARG A 447 -12.04 -25.00 -25.59
C ARG A 447 -13.11 -25.61 -26.49
N GLN A 448 -12.91 -26.83 -26.98
CA GLN A 448 -13.92 -27.54 -27.76
C GLN A 448 -15.21 -27.75 -26.96
N GLU A 449 -15.09 -28.17 -25.70
CA GLU A 449 -16.24 -28.34 -24.81
C GLU A 449 -16.96 -27.02 -24.49
N ALA A 450 -16.21 -25.91 -24.32
CA ALA A 450 -16.81 -24.59 -24.12
C ALA A 450 -17.66 -24.15 -25.33
N ARG A 451 -17.14 -24.37 -26.55
CA ARG A 451 -17.86 -24.07 -27.80
C ARG A 451 -19.13 -24.92 -27.94
N GLN A 452 -19.05 -26.21 -27.67
CA GLN A 452 -20.21 -27.11 -27.72
C GLN A 452 -21.32 -26.69 -26.74
N ARG A 453 -20.95 -26.06 -25.62
CA ARG A 453 -21.87 -25.57 -24.59
C ARG A 453 -22.23 -24.08 -24.75
N ASN A 454 -21.77 -23.41 -25.80
CA ASN A 454 -21.98 -21.98 -26.05
C ASN A 454 -21.55 -21.06 -24.88
N ILE A 455 -20.41 -21.36 -24.25
CA ILE A 455 -19.86 -20.54 -23.14
C ILE A 455 -18.88 -19.50 -23.72
N TYR A 456 -19.17 -18.22 -23.49
CA TYR A 456 -18.40 -17.09 -24.03
C TYR A 456 -18.26 -15.94 -23.02
N GLY A 457 -17.42 -14.95 -23.35
CA GLY A 457 -17.25 -13.71 -22.58
C GLY A 457 -16.74 -13.96 -21.15
N GLN A 458 -17.27 -13.22 -20.17
CA GLN A 458 -16.78 -13.28 -18.78
C GLN A 458 -16.88 -14.68 -18.14
N ALA A 459 -17.76 -15.54 -18.64
CA ALA A 459 -17.96 -16.92 -18.17
C ALA A 459 -16.95 -17.93 -18.73
N LEU A 460 -16.22 -17.59 -19.80
CA LEU A 460 -15.30 -18.51 -20.47
C LEU A 460 -14.09 -18.87 -19.61
N THR A 461 -13.41 -17.88 -19.02
CA THR A 461 -12.20 -18.14 -18.21
C THR A 461 -12.47 -19.05 -17.00
N PRO A 462 -13.49 -18.79 -16.14
CA PRO A 462 -13.78 -19.69 -15.02
C PRO A 462 -14.09 -21.12 -15.47
N PHE A 463 -14.87 -21.28 -16.54
CA PHE A 463 -15.17 -22.59 -17.11
C PHE A 463 -13.90 -23.32 -17.55
N LEU A 464 -13.03 -22.67 -18.32
CA LEU A 464 -11.82 -23.30 -18.84
C LEU A 464 -10.87 -23.70 -17.70
N LEU A 465 -10.65 -22.84 -16.69
CA LEU A 465 -9.78 -23.16 -15.56
C LEU A 465 -10.31 -24.33 -14.73
N GLN A 466 -11.63 -24.38 -14.48
CA GLN A 466 -12.26 -25.52 -13.82
C GLN A 466 -12.07 -26.80 -14.64
N ARG A 467 -12.30 -26.74 -15.95
CA ARG A 467 -12.21 -27.91 -16.81
C ARG A 467 -10.78 -28.44 -16.94
N LEU A 468 -9.79 -27.55 -17.00
CA LEU A 468 -8.36 -27.94 -16.95
C LEU A 468 -8.03 -28.67 -15.65
N ASN A 469 -8.57 -28.22 -14.52
CA ASN A 469 -8.35 -28.87 -13.22
C ASN A 469 -8.91 -30.29 -13.19
N GLU A 470 -10.13 -30.49 -13.71
CA GLU A 470 -10.76 -31.80 -13.83
C GLU A 470 -9.97 -32.74 -14.73
N LEU A 471 -9.59 -32.29 -15.92
CA LEU A 471 -8.89 -33.10 -16.92
C LEU A 471 -7.45 -33.45 -16.52
N THR A 472 -6.82 -32.66 -15.65
CA THR A 472 -5.45 -32.92 -15.16
C THR A 472 -5.40 -33.59 -13.78
N GLY A 473 -6.55 -33.97 -13.22
CA GLY A 473 -6.61 -34.60 -11.89
C GLY A 473 -6.01 -33.73 -10.79
N GLY A 474 -6.18 -32.39 -10.87
CA GLY A 474 -5.66 -31.47 -9.85
C GLY A 474 -4.27 -30.89 -10.13
N ALA A 475 -3.57 -31.29 -11.20
CA ALA A 475 -2.22 -30.81 -11.46
C ALA A 475 -2.16 -29.30 -11.75
N THR A 476 -3.10 -28.77 -12.54
CA THR A 476 -3.15 -27.33 -12.84
C THR A 476 -3.52 -26.50 -11.63
N LEU A 477 -4.36 -27.00 -10.72
CA LEU A 477 -4.64 -26.32 -9.45
C LEU A 477 -3.38 -26.24 -8.59
N ARG A 478 -2.63 -27.35 -8.42
CA ARG A 478 -1.37 -27.34 -7.66
C ARG A 478 -0.36 -26.34 -8.22
N ALA A 479 -0.15 -26.35 -9.54
CA ALA A 479 0.71 -25.38 -10.21
C ALA A 479 0.22 -23.94 -9.99
N ASN A 480 -1.10 -23.69 -10.04
CA ASN A 480 -1.69 -22.37 -9.80
C ASN A 480 -1.43 -21.84 -8.38
N LEU A 481 -1.60 -22.70 -7.36
CA LEU A 481 -1.37 -22.31 -5.97
C LEU A 481 0.11 -21.94 -5.75
N ASP A 482 1.02 -22.77 -6.25
CA ASP A 482 2.46 -22.57 -6.07
C ASP A 482 2.98 -21.34 -6.81
N LEU A 483 2.54 -21.10 -8.05
CA LEU A 483 2.93 -19.90 -8.78
C LEU A 483 2.38 -18.63 -8.12
N LEU A 484 1.18 -18.67 -7.54
CA LEU A 484 0.59 -17.52 -6.83
C LEU A 484 1.42 -17.14 -5.60
N LEU A 485 1.82 -18.13 -4.80
CA LEU A 485 2.70 -17.93 -3.65
C LEU A 485 4.10 -17.46 -4.07
N ASN A 486 4.64 -18.00 -5.17
CA ASN A 486 5.94 -17.60 -5.68
C ASN A 486 5.95 -16.14 -6.17
N ASN A 487 4.91 -15.73 -6.89
CA ASN A 487 4.73 -14.36 -7.37
C ASN A 487 4.51 -13.38 -6.21
N ALA A 488 3.76 -13.78 -5.18
CA ALA A 488 3.58 -12.97 -3.96
C ALA A 488 4.90 -12.73 -3.23
N ARG A 489 5.74 -13.76 -3.12
CA ARG A 489 7.09 -13.67 -2.53
C ARG A 489 7.97 -12.68 -3.31
N LEU A 490 8.06 -12.84 -4.63
CA LEU A 490 8.84 -11.93 -5.47
C LEU A 490 8.29 -10.50 -5.43
N GLY A 491 6.97 -10.34 -5.44
CA GLY A 491 6.31 -9.04 -5.29
C GLY A 491 6.70 -8.32 -3.99
N ALA A 492 6.75 -9.04 -2.87
CA ALA A 492 7.19 -8.49 -1.59
C ALA A 492 8.66 -8.04 -1.64
N GLN A 493 9.54 -8.87 -2.19
CA GLN A 493 10.97 -8.54 -2.33
C GLN A 493 11.20 -7.30 -3.20
N ILE A 494 10.47 -7.19 -4.32
CA ILE A 494 10.52 -6.02 -5.19
C ILE A 494 9.97 -4.78 -4.48
N ALA A 495 8.86 -4.89 -3.73
CA ALA A 495 8.31 -3.77 -2.97
C ALA A 495 9.31 -3.23 -1.95
N CYS A 496 10.00 -4.12 -1.22
CA CYS A 496 11.07 -3.75 -0.30
C CYS A 496 12.23 -3.01 -0.99
N ALA A 497 12.69 -3.50 -2.14
CA ALA A 497 13.73 -2.85 -2.94
C ALA A 497 13.28 -1.49 -3.49
N TYR A 498 12.03 -1.38 -3.94
CA TYR A 498 11.45 -0.14 -4.43
C TYR A 498 11.34 0.93 -3.34
N SER A 499 10.84 0.57 -2.15
CA SER A 499 10.69 1.50 -1.02
C SER A 499 12.03 1.97 -0.44
N THR A 500 13.05 1.10 -0.39
CA THR A 500 14.39 1.47 0.11
C THR A 500 15.04 2.57 -0.73
N GLY A 501 14.89 2.50 -2.07
CA GLY A 501 15.43 3.52 -2.96
C GLY A 501 14.71 4.87 -2.90
N LEU A 502 13.46 4.92 -2.40
CA LEU A 502 12.78 6.20 -2.13
C LEU A 502 13.35 6.88 -0.89
N ARG A 503 13.72 6.10 0.15
CA ARG A 503 14.34 6.63 1.37
C ARG A 503 15.74 7.19 1.10
N GLN A 504 16.53 6.54 0.24
CA GLN A 504 17.88 7.00 -0.13
C GLN A 504 17.92 8.28 -0.99
N ARG A 505 16.81 8.65 -1.65
CA ARG A 505 16.71 9.89 -2.44
C ARG A 505 16.11 11.06 -1.65
N ALA A 506 15.49 10.77 -0.51
CA ALA A 506 14.89 11.77 0.37
C ALA A 506 15.89 12.28 1.45
N VAL A 507 17.00 11.56 1.63
CA VAL A 507 18.21 11.98 2.36
C VAL A 507 19.17 12.60 1.35
#